data_AF-A0AAU4ZKH6-F1
#
_entry.id   AF-A0AAU4ZKH6-F1
#
_cell.length_a   1.000
_cell.length_b   1.000
_cell.length_c   1.000
_cell.angle_alpha   90.00
_cell.angle_beta   90.00
_cell.angle_gamma   90.00
#
_symmetry.space_group_name_H-M   'P 1'
#
loop_
_entity.id
_entity.type
_entity.pdbx_description
1 polymer ?
#
loop_
_entity_poly.entity_id
_entity_poly.type
_entity_poly.pdbx_seq_one_letter_code
_entity_poly.pdbx_strand_id
1 'polypeptide(L)'
;MIRTLPAQDRRGMARSTLTAFAVAAALLVPAVQAEATTTCAPHTTGVCRASSAHPAGATAECKDWTLSYAAKFRGTCSHHGGVRYWYK
;
A
#
# COMPACT_ATOMS: atom_id res chain seq x y z
N MET A 1 -4.58 -22.48 67.86
CA MET A 1 -4.00 -23.51 66.96
C MET A 1 -3.68 -22.83 65.63
N ILE A 2 -2.45 -22.33 65.47
CA ILE A 2 -2.00 -21.60 64.29
C ILE A 2 -1.13 -22.57 63.50
N ARG A 3 -1.65 -23.09 62.39
CA ARG A 3 -0.90 -23.96 61.48
C ARG A 3 -0.27 -23.10 60.38
N THR A 4 1.02 -22.89 60.51
CA THR A 4 1.91 -22.30 59.50
C THR A 4 2.02 -23.26 58.30
N LEU A 5 1.72 -22.80 57.09
CA LEU A 5 2.00 -23.51 55.84
C LEU A 5 3.40 -23.15 55.33
N PRO A 6 4.26 -24.11 54.96
CA PRO A 6 5.55 -23.83 54.33
C PRO A 6 5.40 -23.33 52.89
N ALA A 7 6.35 -22.45 52.52
CA ALA A 7 6.43 -21.69 51.28
C ALA A 7 6.54 -22.56 50.02
N GLN A 8 5.80 -22.16 48.98
CA GLN A 8 5.87 -22.77 47.65
C GLN A 8 7.13 -22.35 46.89
N ASP A 9 7.93 -23.35 46.54
CA ASP A 9 9.10 -23.20 45.67
C ASP A 9 8.65 -22.96 44.21
N ARG A 10 8.91 -21.73 43.73
CA ARG A 10 8.50 -21.21 42.41
C ARG A 10 9.53 -21.42 41.30
N ARG A 11 10.52 -22.32 41.44
CA ARG A 11 11.71 -22.33 40.54
C ARG A 11 11.75 -23.41 39.46
N GLY A 12 10.75 -24.30 39.36
CA GLY A 12 10.86 -25.48 38.49
C GLY A 12 10.32 -25.39 37.05
N MET A 13 9.35 -24.51 36.75
CA MET A 13 8.50 -24.67 35.55
C MET A 13 8.65 -23.56 34.50
N ALA A 14 9.78 -22.86 34.43
CA ALA A 14 9.93 -21.65 33.61
C ALA A 14 10.83 -21.79 32.37
N ARG A 15 11.23 -23.00 31.93
CA ARG A 15 12.28 -23.14 30.89
C ARG A 15 12.02 -24.10 29.72
N SER A 16 10.88 -24.78 29.63
CA SER A 16 10.75 -25.93 28.68
C SER A 16 9.68 -25.84 27.59
N THR A 17 9.04 -24.71 27.32
CA THR A 17 7.96 -24.66 26.30
C THR A 17 8.08 -23.58 25.22
N LEU A 18 9.16 -22.79 25.17
CA LEU A 18 9.23 -21.64 24.26
C LEU A 18 9.82 -21.90 22.86
N THR A 19 10.33 -23.10 22.54
CA THR A 19 11.02 -23.34 21.26
C THR A 19 10.15 -23.93 20.14
N ALA A 20 8.88 -24.29 20.39
CA ALA A 20 8.03 -24.97 19.40
C ALA A 20 7.05 -24.08 18.60
N PHE A 21 6.93 -22.79 18.92
CA PHE A 21 5.95 -21.89 18.27
C PHE A 21 6.51 -21.02 17.12
N ALA A 22 7.81 -21.08 16.81
CA ALA A 22 8.43 -20.15 15.86
C ALA A 22 8.29 -20.55 14.37
N VAL A 23 7.81 -21.76 14.05
CA VAL A 23 7.84 -22.28 12.65
C VAL A 23 6.52 -22.07 11.87
N ALA A 24 5.41 -21.69 12.53
CA ALA A 24 4.09 -21.67 11.90
C ALA A 24 3.57 -20.28 11.42
N ALA A 25 4.29 -19.18 11.67
CA ALA A 25 3.80 -17.83 11.39
C ALA A 25 4.17 -17.27 9.99
N ALA A 26 4.94 -18.00 9.18
CA ALA A 26 5.48 -17.48 7.91
C ALA A 26 4.55 -17.61 6.69
N LEU A 27 3.34 -18.18 6.83
CA LEU A 27 2.45 -18.49 5.69
C LEU A 27 1.24 -17.55 5.53
N LEU A 28 1.12 -16.49 6.33
CA LEU A 28 0.01 -15.53 6.26
C LEU A 28 0.45 -14.15 5.72
N VAL A 29 1.30 -14.14 4.68
CA VAL A 29 1.53 -12.91 3.92
C VAL A 29 0.46 -12.87 2.82
N PRO A 30 -0.56 -12.00 2.89
CA PRO A 30 -1.42 -11.79 1.74
C PRO A 30 -0.52 -11.30 0.61
N ALA A 31 -0.61 -11.96 -0.54
CA ALA A 31 -0.01 -11.47 -1.77
C ALA A 31 -0.55 -10.05 -1.99
N VAL A 32 0.26 -9.04 -1.66
CA VAL A 32 0.00 -7.66 -2.06
C VAL A 32 -0.02 -7.70 -3.57
N GLN A 33 -1.22 -7.68 -4.16
CA GLN A 33 -1.37 -7.61 -5.59
C GLN A 33 -0.68 -6.32 -6.01
N ALA A 34 0.50 -6.45 -6.60
CA ALA A 34 1.12 -5.38 -7.35
C ALA A 34 0.14 -5.08 -8.47
N GLU A 35 -0.71 -4.08 -8.25
CA GLU A 35 -1.59 -3.53 -9.26
C GLU A 35 -0.71 -3.26 -10.49
N ALA A 36 -1.13 -3.83 -11.62
CA ALA A 36 -0.45 -3.69 -12.88
C ALA A 36 -0.04 -2.23 -13.06
N THR A 37 1.26 -1.96 -12.96
CA THR A 37 1.82 -0.68 -13.29
C THR A 37 1.69 -0.54 -14.80
N THR A 38 0.51 -0.13 -15.27
CA THR A 38 0.41 0.53 -16.56
C THR A 38 1.30 1.76 -16.44
N THR A 39 2.50 1.63 -16.99
CA THR A 39 3.48 2.70 -17.06
C THR A 39 2.89 3.80 -17.92
N CYS A 40 2.58 4.96 -17.32
CA CYS A 40 2.28 6.15 -18.10
C CYS A 40 3.53 6.65 -18.82
N ALA A 41 3.37 7.70 -19.61
CA ALA A 41 4.49 8.38 -20.23
C ALA A 41 5.67 8.61 -19.26
N PRO A 42 6.87 8.10 -19.59
CA PRO A 42 8.01 8.11 -18.67
C PRO A 42 8.59 9.51 -18.42
N HIS A 43 8.06 10.53 -19.09
CA HIS A 43 8.52 11.92 -19.03
C HIS A 43 7.46 12.88 -18.47
N THR A 44 6.41 12.36 -17.85
CA THR A 44 5.37 13.18 -17.24
C THR A 44 5.49 13.23 -15.74
N THR A 45 5.32 14.42 -15.17
CA THR A 45 5.11 14.62 -13.74
C THR A 45 3.66 14.32 -13.38
N GLY A 46 3.42 13.63 -12.26
CA GLY A 46 2.08 13.31 -11.76
C GLY A 46 1.91 11.84 -11.38
N VAL A 47 0.71 11.50 -10.90
CA VAL A 47 0.37 10.12 -10.51
C VAL A 47 -0.31 9.40 -11.68
N CYS A 48 0.12 8.16 -11.92
CA CYS A 48 -0.46 7.28 -12.91
C CYS A 48 -1.75 6.63 -12.43
N ARG A 49 -2.81 6.74 -13.23
CA ARG A 49 -4.15 6.17 -13.00
C ARG A 49 -4.74 5.56 -14.27
N ALA A 50 -3.92 4.92 -15.08
CA ALA A 50 -4.39 4.32 -16.33
C ALA A 50 -5.41 3.18 -16.16
N SER A 51 -5.49 2.57 -14.97
CA SER A 51 -6.52 1.58 -14.63
C SER A 51 -7.78 2.18 -13.99
N SER A 52 -7.80 3.49 -13.76
CA SER A 52 -8.99 4.16 -13.18
C SER A 52 -10.04 4.41 -14.26
N ALA A 53 -11.32 4.37 -13.88
CA ALA A 53 -12.38 4.79 -14.78
C ALA A 53 -12.25 6.30 -15.08
N HIS A 54 -12.18 6.65 -16.37
CA HIS A 54 -12.15 8.02 -16.85
C HIS A 54 -12.97 8.13 -18.14
N PRO A 55 -13.43 9.33 -18.52
CA PRO A 55 -14.14 9.51 -19.78
C PRO A 55 -13.30 9.05 -20.97
N ALA A 56 -13.99 8.52 -21.98
CA ALA A 56 -13.34 8.03 -23.20
C ALA A 56 -12.53 9.16 -23.85
N GLY A 57 -11.27 8.87 -24.18
CA GLY A 57 -10.34 9.82 -24.80
C GLY A 57 -9.70 10.83 -23.84
N ALA A 58 -10.11 10.88 -22.56
CA ALA A 58 -9.40 11.68 -21.57
C ALA A 58 -8.00 11.09 -21.36
N THR A 59 -6.99 11.94 -21.44
CA THR A 59 -5.58 11.55 -21.30
C THR A 59 -5.01 11.96 -19.95
N ALA A 60 -5.57 13.00 -19.34
CA ALA A 60 -5.21 13.43 -18.00
C ALA A 60 -6.36 14.17 -17.31
N GLU A 61 -6.25 14.30 -15.99
CA GLU A 61 -7.03 15.24 -15.20
C GLU A 61 -6.11 16.32 -14.62
N CYS A 62 -6.51 17.58 -14.73
CA CYS A 62 -5.79 18.73 -14.23
C CYS A 62 -6.08 18.99 -12.74
N LYS A 63 -5.28 19.85 -12.10
CA LYS A 63 -5.47 20.18 -10.67
C LYS A 63 -6.73 21.00 -10.37
N ASP A 64 -7.29 21.66 -11.38
CA ASP A 64 -8.56 22.35 -11.29
C ASP A 64 -9.77 21.47 -11.66
N TRP A 65 -9.56 20.14 -11.71
CA TRP A 65 -10.58 19.12 -12.00
C TRP A 65 -11.10 19.11 -13.43
N THR A 66 -10.48 19.88 -14.33
CA THR A 66 -10.76 19.79 -15.76
C THR A 66 -10.08 18.58 -16.38
N LEU A 67 -10.71 18.00 -17.41
CA LEU A 67 -10.16 16.88 -18.16
C LEU A 67 -9.38 17.37 -19.36
N SER A 68 -8.20 16.80 -19.57
CA SER A 68 -7.39 17.00 -20.77
C SER A 68 -7.58 15.85 -21.75
N TYR A 69 -7.72 16.19 -23.02
CA TYR A 69 -7.83 15.27 -24.15
C TYR A 69 -6.60 15.38 -25.07
N ALA A 70 -5.50 15.93 -24.55
CA ALA A 70 -4.31 16.20 -25.34
C ALA A 70 -3.69 14.90 -25.88
N ALA A 71 -3.39 14.88 -27.18
CA ALA A 71 -2.69 13.77 -27.83
C ALA A 71 -1.22 13.66 -27.39
N LYS A 72 -0.64 14.76 -26.90
CA LYS A 72 0.76 14.88 -26.48
C LYS A 72 0.83 15.27 -25.01
N PHE A 73 1.82 14.74 -24.31
CA PHE A 73 2.02 14.97 -22.88
C PHE A 73 2.59 16.37 -22.54
N ARG A 74 3.38 16.97 -23.44
CA ARG A 74 3.99 18.30 -23.24
C ARG A 74 2.92 19.40 -23.19
N GLY A 75 3.01 20.26 -22.18
CA GLY A 75 2.11 21.40 -22.00
C GLY A 75 0.70 21.03 -21.52
N THR A 76 0.43 19.76 -21.23
CA THR A 76 -0.87 19.34 -20.69
C THR A 76 -1.12 19.99 -19.34
N CYS A 77 -2.31 20.57 -19.16
CA CYS A 77 -2.72 21.28 -17.95
C CYS A 77 -1.83 22.49 -17.57
N SER A 78 -1.04 23.06 -18.50
CA SER A 78 -0.16 24.21 -18.17
C SER A 78 -0.92 25.42 -17.62
N HIS A 79 -2.09 25.71 -18.18
CA HIS A 79 -2.99 26.78 -17.71
C HIS A 79 -3.81 26.38 -16.48
N HIS A 80 -3.83 25.09 -16.14
CA HIS A 80 -4.67 24.48 -15.10
C HIS A 80 -3.85 24.03 -13.88
N GLY A 81 -2.64 24.59 -13.69
CA GLY A 81 -1.77 24.29 -12.54
C GLY A 81 -1.01 22.96 -12.61
N GLY A 82 -1.03 22.30 -13.76
CA GLY A 82 -0.41 21.02 -14.03
C GLY A 82 -1.35 19.83 -13.85
N VAL A 83 -0.79 18.64 -14.08
CA VAL A 83 -1.55 17.39 -14.08
C VAL A 83 -1.70 16.84 -12.67
N ARG A 84 -2.90 16.39 -12.35
CA ARG A 84 -3.24 15.65 -11.13
C ARG A 84 -3.06 14.15 -11.37
N TYR A 85 -3.67 13.63 -12.44
CA TYR A 85 -3.61 12.22 -12.82
C TYR A 85 -3.43 12.01 -14.32
N TRP A 86 -2.66 10.98 -14.68
CA TRP A 86 -2.52 10.49 -16.06
C TRP A 86 -3.34 9.23 -16.26
N TYR A 87 -4.03 9.15 -17.39
CA TYR A 87 -4.87 8.01 -17.75
C TYR A 87 -4.25 7.11 -18.84
N LYS A 88 -3.14 7.53 -19.43
CA LYS A 88 -2.42 6.81 -20.49
C LYS A 88 -0.92 7.07 -20.47
#